data_AF-A0A7J8GG51-F1
#
_entry.id   AF-A0A7J8GG51-F1
#
_cell.length_a   1.000
_cell.length_b   1.000
_cell.length_c   1.000
_cell.angle_alpha   90.00
_cell.angle_beta   90.00
_cell.angle_gamma   90.00
#
_symmetry.space_group_name_H-M   'P 1'
#
loop_
_entity.id
_entity.type
_entity.pdbx_description
1 polymer ?
#
loop_
_entity_poly.entity_id
_entity_poly.type
_entity_poly.pdbx_seq_one_letter_code
_entity_poly.pdbx_strand_id
1 'polypeptide(L)'
;MGDSLDDYEEGLKEILEQEEYEDMSIPAPQIEEPEAHLTEPTATDYHTTSHPGTHEVYVELQELVMDEKNQELQWMEAARWVRLEENLGKDGAWGRPHLSYLTFWSLLELQRAFAKGTVLLDLPETSLAGVANQLLDRFIYEDQIRPQDRDELLRVLLLKHSHARDLETLEGVKPAVMMRSGAPTQPLLPQQPSLETQLFCEQGKGDTGHSSSGILEKIPPDSEATLVLVGRTTFLERPVLGFVRLQEAVELEDAVELPETYTQKLSVPTGIQVSNSSARGWVIHPLGLYSNFPIWMMFASALPALLVFILIFLESQITTLIISKPERKMVKGSGFHLDLLLVIGMGGVATIFGMPWLSATTVRSVTHANALTVMGKASAPGAAAQIQEVKEQRISGLLISVLVGLSILMGPILSYIPVAVLLGIFLYMGVTSLSGIQLFDRILLLFKPPKYHPDVPYVKRVKTWRMHLFTVIQIICLAVLWAAKTFPTTSLALPFILILTVPLRRLLLPLIFRNLELQCLDADDAKPIFDEEEGQDEYDEVPMPV
;
A
#
# COMPACT_ATOMS: atom_id res chain seq x y z
N MET A 1 37.56 33.88 55.90
CA MET A 1 36.14 33.48 55.90
C MET A 1 36.03 32.29 54.97
N GLY A 2 36.36 31.10 55.49
CA GLY A 2 36.47 29.86 54.72
C GLY A 2 36.32 28.63 55.61
N ASP A 3 35.65 28.77 56.76
CA ASP A 3 35.47 27.73 57.80
C ASP A 3 33.97 27.49 58.07
N SER A 4 33.10 27.58 57.06
CA SER A 4 31.68 27.20 57.22
C SER A 4 31.08 26.42 56.05
N LEU A 5 31.92 25.98 55.11
CA LEU A 5 31.50 25.22 53.93
C LEU A 5 31.92 23.73 54.02
N ASP A 6 32.97 23.41 54.78
CA ASP A 6 33.44 22.02 54.94
C ASP A 6 32.58 21.22 55.95
N ASP A 7 32.00 21.86 56.97
CA ASP A 7 31.12 21.18 57.96
C ASP A 7 29.74 20.79 57.40
N TYR A 8 29.28 21.37 56.29
CA TYR A 8 27.99 21.03 55.68
C TYR A 8 28.09 19.87 54.67
N GLU A 9 29.26 19.65 54.06
CA GLU A 9 29.48 18.54 53.11
C GLU A 9 29.76 17.21 53.81
N GLU A 10 30.25 17.20 55.05
CA GLU A 10 30.47 15.98 55.84
C GLU A 10 29.15 15.41 56.40
N GLY A 11 28.20 16.26 56.82
CA GLY A 11 26.88 15.81 57.31
C GLY A 11 25.93 15.26 56.23
N LEU A 12 26.14 15.60 54.95
CA LEU A 12 25.29 15.11 53.85
C LEU A 12 25.76 13.76 53.30
N LYS A 13 27.01 13.38 53.53
CA LYS A 13 27.54 12.05 53.18
C LYS A 13 27.15 10.97 54.20
N GLU A 14 27.05 11.32 55.48
CA GLU A 14 26.58 10.38 56.53
C GLU A 14 25.09 10.02 56.42
N ILE A 15 24.25 10.88 55.81
CA ILE A 15 22.81 10.60 55.62
C ILE A 15 22.54 9.75 54.35
N LEU A 16 23.44 9.76 53.37
CA LEU A 16 23.30 9.01 52.11
C LEU A 16 24.00 7.65 52.11
N GLU A 17 24.80 7.31 53.14
CA GLU A 17 25.45 5.99 53.30
C GLU A 17 24.70 5.02 54.24
N GLN A 18 23.53 5.40 54.77
CA GLN A 18 22.68 4.51 55.59
C GLN A 18 21.25 4.44 55.01
N GLU A 19 21.09 3.78 53.86
CA GLU A 19 19.89 3.01 53.49
C GLU A 19 20.14 2.31 52.14
N GLU A 20 21.18 1.47 52.09
CA GLU A 20 21.19 0.35 51.15
C GLU A 20 20.06 -0.61 51.56
N TYR A 21 19.02 -0.69 50.74
CA TYR A 21 17.97 -1.70 50.86
C TYR A 21 18.60 -3.08 50.64
N GLU A 22 18.96 -3.76 51.73
CA GLU A 22 19.18 -5.20 51.73
C GLU A 22 17.86 -5.93 51.42
N ASP A 23 17.91 -6.84 50.45
CA ASP A 23 16.83 -7.74 50.05
C ASP A 23 16.49 -8.72 51.19
N MET A 24 15.63 -8.30 52.11
CA MET A 24 15.02 -9.19 53.08
C MET A 24 13.86 -9.95 52.43
N SER A 25 14.15 -11.18 52.03
CA SER A 25 13.17 -12.22 51.75
C SER A 25 12.24 -12.46 52.96
N ILE A 26 11.12 -11.74 53.00
CA ILE A 26 10.00 -12.01 53.91
C ILE A 26 8.97 -12.85 53.13
N PRO A 27 8.52 -14.01 53.67
CA PRO A 27 7.56 -14.88 52.99
C PRO A 27 6.23 -14.16 52.79
N ALA A 28 5.66 -14.27 51.59
CA ALA A 28 4.34 -13.75 51.26
C ALA A 28 3.28 -14.25 52.27
N PRO A 29 2.41 -13.37 52.80
CA PRO A 29 1.21 -13.85 53.46
C PRO A 29 0.33 -14.52 52.40
N GLN A 30 0.13 -15.83 52.53
CA GLN A 30 -0.87 -16.57 51.79
C GLN A 30 -2.25 -16.00 52.18
N ILE A 31 -2.78 -15.12 51.35
CA ILE A 31 -4.22 -14.89 51.29
C ILE A 31 -4.71 -15.95 50.31
N GLU A 32 -5.31 -17.02 50.83
CA GLU A 32 -6.10 -17.96 50.03
C GLU A 32 -7.14 -17.17 49.24
N GLU A 33 -7.06 -17.23 47.91
CA GLU A 33 -8.21 -16.94 47.06
C GLU A 33 -9.38 -17.82 47.52
N PRO A 34 -10.55 -17.28 47.83
CA PRO A 34 -11.71 -18.12 48.05
C PRO A 34 -12.03 -18.83 46.72
N GLU A 35 -11.99 -20.17 46.75
CA GLU A 35 -12.42 -21.00 45.64
C GLU A 35 -13.80 -20.57 45.15
N ALA A 36 -13.88 -20.20 43.88
CA ALA A 36 -15.15 -19.94 43.22
C ALA A 36 -15.95 -21.24 43.15
N HIS A 37 -16.87 -21.43 44.10
CA HIS A 37 -17.94 -22.41 43.95
C HIS A 37 -18.72 -22.08 42.66
N LEU A 38 -18.81 -23.05 41.76
CA LEU A 38 -19.70 -23.07 40.61
C LEU A 38 -21.16 -22.96 41.07
N THR A 39 -21.62 -21.72 41.28
CA THR A 39 -23.04 -21.39 41.39
C THR A 39 -23.57 -21.01 40.01
N GLU A 40 -24.74 -21.59 39.69
CA GLU A 40 -25.47 -21.49 38.42
C GLU A 40 -25.63 -20.04 37.93
N PRO A 41 -25.68 -19.83 36.60
CA PRO A 41 -25.70 -18.51 36.00
C PRO A 41 -27.00 -17.81 36.36
N THR A 42 -26.93 -16.85 37.28
CA THR A 42 -28.03 -15.93 37.53
C THR A 42 -27.93 -14.82 36.49
N ALA A 43 -28.86 -14.86 35.53
CA ALA A 43 -29.02 -13.89 34.47
C ALA A 43 -29.09 -12.46 35.02
N THR A 44 -28.08 -11.66 34.68
CA THR A 44 -28.21 -10.28 34.21
C THR A 44 -26.84 -9.90 33.66
N ASP A 45 -26.59 -10.31 32.41
CA ASP A 45 -25.57 -9.69 31.58
C ASP A 45 -25.86 -8.18 31.52
N TYR A 46 -24.93 -7.34 31.96
CA TYR A 46 -24.82 -6.01 31.38
C TYR A 46 -24.26 -6.17 29.98
N HIS A 47 -25.08 -6.71 29.09
CA HIS A 47 -24.95 -6.42 27.68
C HIS A 47 -25.10 -4.91 27.56
N THR A 48 -24.01 -4.22 27.23
CA THR A 48 -24.11 -2.96 26.49
C THR A 48 -24.82 -3.31 25.20
N THR A 49 -26.16 -3.27 25.22
CA THR A 49 -26.98 -3.39 24.02
C THR A 49 -26.64 -2.17 23.18
N SER A 50 -25.73 -2.32 22.22
CA SER A 50 -25.61 -1.38 21.12
C SER A 50 -26.96 -1.36 20.42
N HIS A 51 -27.73 -0.30 20.66
CA HIS A 51 -28.89 -0.03 19.83
C HIS A 51 -28.42 0.10 18.37
N PRO A 52 -29.18 -0.43 17.40
CA PRO A 52 -28.83 -0.40 15.97
C PRO A 52 -29.06 1.00 15.38
N GLY A 53 -28.30 1.99 15.88
CA GLY A 53 -28.40 3.39 15.45
C GLY A 53 -27.36 4.35 16.04
N THR A 54 -26.46 3.92 16.94
CA THR A 54 -25.31 4.74 17.35
C THR A 54 -24.18 4.54 16.34
N HIS A 55 -24.17 5.37 15.31
CA HIS A 55 -23.04 5.47 14.39
C HIS A 55 -21.81 5.96 15.16
N GLU A 56 -20.64 5.43 14.82
CA GLU A 56 -19.39 5.90 15.39
C GLU A 56 -19.09 7.28 14.80
N VAL A 57 -18.93 8.28 15.66
CA VAL A 57 -18.69 9.66 15.26
C VAL A 57 -17.19 9.93 15.29
N TYR A 58 -16.67 10.51 14.21
CA TYR A 58 -15.32 11.08 14.20
C TYR A 58 -15.36 12.43 14.90
N VAL A 59 -14.51 12.64 15.91
CA VAL A 59 -14.44 13.94 16.60
C VAL A 59 -13.06 14.54 16.36
N GLU A 60 -13.03 15.80 15.97
CA GLU A 60 -11.80 16.58 15.80
C GLU A 60 -11.83 17.79 16.75
N LEU A 61 -10.75 17.97 17.52
CA LEU A 61 -10.53 19.12 18.39
C LEU A 61 -9.50 20.04 17.75
N GLN A 62 -9.87 21.31 17.61
CA GLN A 62 -8.97 22.35 17.15
C GLN A 62 -8.88 23.47 18.19
N GLU A 63 -7.66 23.97 18.37
CA GLU A 63 -7.37 25.08 19.26
C GLU A 63 -6.93 26.32 18.46
N LEU A 64 -7.27 27.50 18.97
CA LEU A 64 -6.78 28.76 18.42
C LEU A 64 -5.31 28.96 18.81
N VAL A 65 -4.42 28.95 17.82
CA VAL A 65 -2.98 29.10 18.00
C VAL A 65 -2.41 30.22 17.14
N MET A 66 -1.16 30.57 17.41
CA MET A 66 -0.39 31.54 16.62
C MET A 66 0.76 30.82 15.92
N ASP A 67 0.84 31.02 14.61
CA ASP A 67 1.95 30.56 13.78
C ASP A 67 3.28 31.18 14.27
N GLU A 68 4.33 30.37 14.38
CA GLU A 68 5.66 30.90 14.72
C GLU A 68 6.26 31.74 13.59
N LYS A 69 6.01 31.36 12.34
CA LYS A 69 6.62 31.99 11.17
C LYS A 69 6.01 33.35 10.83
N ASN A 70 4.68 33.39 10.67
CA ASN A 70 3.99 34.61 10.24
C ASN A 70 3.37 35.40 11.40
N GLN A 71 3.36 34.86 12.62
CA GLN A 71 2.69 35.46 13.79
C GLN A 71 1.19 35.74 13.54
N GLU A 72 0.55 34.90 12.73
CA GLU A 72 -0.88 34.98 12.41
C GLU A 72 -1.71 33.99 13.24
N LEU A 73 -2.97 34.32 13.50
CA LEU A 73 -3.92 33.45 14.20
C LEU A 73 -4.52 32.44 13.22
N GLN A 74 -4.58 31.18 13.64
CA GLN A 74 -5.22 30.09 12.90
C GLN A 74 -5.72 29.02 13.87
N TRP A 75 -6.68 28.21 13.40
CA TRP A 75 -7.11 27.02 14.10
C TRP A 75 -6.16 25.88 13.78
N MET A 76 -5.71 25.15 14.80
CA MET A 76 -4.82 24.01 14.63
C MET A 76 -5.43 22.78 15.28
N GLU A 77 -5.47 21.69 14.52
CA GLU A 77 -5.83 20.37 15.03
C GLU A 77 -4.91 19.96 16.19
N ALA A 78 -5.51 19.63 17.33
CA ALA A 78 -4.81 19.24 18.54
C ALA A 78 -5.01 17.76 18.88
N ALA A 79 -6.21 17.23 18.65
CA ALA A 79 -6.56 15.86 18.98
C ALA A 79 -7.74 15.36 18.15
N ARG A 80 -7.87 14.03 18.04
CA ARG A 80 -8.97 13.38 17.31
C ARG A 80 -9.42 12.09 17.99
N TRP A 81 -10.69 11.72 17.75
CA TRP A 81 -11.30 10.52 18.34
C TRP A 81 -12.05 9.65 17.34
N VAL A 82 -11.79 8.34 17.44
CA VAL A 82 -12.64 7.26 16.92
C VAL A 82 -12.64 6.14 17.95
N ARG A 83 -13.56 6.21 18.93
CA ARG A 83 -13.55 5.45 20.21
C ARG A 83 -12.35 5.72 21.12
N LEU A 84 -11.14 5.74 20.56
CA LEU A 84 -9.88 6.06 21.20
C LEU A 84 -9.44 7.48 20.81
N GLU A 85 -8.56 8.05 21.60
CA GLU A 85 -7.98 9.38 21.44
C GLU A 85 -6.57 9.31 20.87
N GLU A 86 -6.27 10.19 19.92
CA GLU A 86 -4.92 10.49 19.46
C GLU A 86 -4.66 11.99 19.59
N ASN A 87 -3.45 12.34 20.04
CA ASN A 87 -3.03 13.73 20.24
C ASN A 87 -1.91 14.07 19.26
N LEU A 88 -1.90 15.31 18.78
CA LEU A 88 -0.87 15.81 17.90
C LEU A 88 0.37 16.24 18.70
N GLY A 89 1.53 15.71 18.33
CA GLY A 89 2.83 16.10 18.88
C GLY A 89 3.31 17.45 18.34
N LYS A 90 4.26 18.08 19.05
CA LYS A 90 4.89 19.35 18.63
C LYS A 90 5.70 19.23 17.33
N ASP A 91 6.08 18.00 16.99
CA ASP A 91 6.80 17.61 15.78
C ASP A 91 5.85 17.31 14.59
N GLY A 92 4.53 17.43 14.79
CA GLY A 92 3.53 17.11 13.77
C GLY A 92 3.22 15.61 13.67
N ALA A 93 3.81 14.78 14.53
CA ALA A 93 3.52 13.36 14.59
C ALA A 93 2.33 13.06 15.50
N TRP A 94 1.44 12.19 15.04
CA TRP A 94 0.35 11.66 15.87
C TRP A 94 0.89 10.70 16.93
N GLY A 95 0.51 10.92 18.18
CA GLY A 95 0.81 10.03 19.30
C GLY A 95 0.05 8.71 19.24
N ARG A 96 0.36 7.79 20.16
CA ARG A 96 -0.30 6.46 20.22
C ARG A 96 -1.78 6.57 20.63
N PRO A 97 -2.69 5.78 20.03
CA PRO A 97 -4.10 5.78 20.40
C PRO A 97 -4.29 5.23 21.81
N HIS A 98 -5.07 5.93 22.62
CA HIS A 98 -5.32 5.58 24.02
C HIS A 98 -6.77 5.88 24.44
N LEU A 99 -7.16 5.44 25.63
CA LEU A 99 -8.47 5.77 26.19
C LEU A 99 -8.43 7.19 26.75
N SER A 100 -9.47 8.00 26.51
CA SER A 100 -9.57 9.34 27.05
C SER A 100 -9.71 9.33 28.58
N TYR A 101 -8.78 9.98 29.26
CA TYR A 101 -8.84 10.20 30.70
C TYR A 101 -9.15 11.67 30.97
N LEU A 102 -10.38 11.96 31.39
CA LEU A 102 -10.81 13.34 31.65
C LEU A 102 -10.54 13.73 33.10
N THR A 103 -10.01 14.93 33.30
CA THR A 103 -9.83 15.48 34.65
C THR A 103 -11.18 15.80 35.29
N PHE A 104 -11.26 15.73 36.62
CA PHE A 104 -12.44 16.16 37.36
C PHE A 104 -12.82 17.62 37.03
N TRP A 105 -11.83 18.49 36.88
CA TRP A 105 -12.04 19.91 36.60
C TRP A 105 -12.60 20.17 35.21
N SER A 106 -12.14 19.45 34.18
CA SER A 106 -12.69 19.58 32.83
C SER A 106 -14.15 19.15 32.78
N LEU A 107 -14.53 18.06 33.46
CA LEU A 107 -15.92 17.62 33.57
C LEU A 107 -16.80 18.61 34.35
N LEU A 108 -16.30 19.14 35.46
CA LEU A 108 -17.02 20.11 36.28
C LEU A 108 -17.28 21.42 35.52
N GLU A 109 -16.28 21.91 34.79
CA GLU A 109 -16.41 23.13 34.00
C GLU A 109 -17.31 22.91 32.79
N LEU A 110 -17.19 21.76 32.11
CA LEU A 110 -18.09 21.39 31.01
C LEU A 110 -19.55 21.30 31.48
N GLN A 111 -19.82 20.69 32.64
CA GLN A 111 -21.16 20.64 33.22
C GLN A 111 -21.71 22.04 33.50
N ARG A 112 -20.89 22.95 34.05
CA ARG A 112 -21.28 24.34 34.32
C ARG A 112 -21.52 25.12 33.03
N ALA A 113 -20.68 24.91 32.02
CA ALA A 113 -20.78 25.55 30.73
C ALA A 113 -22.04 25.09 29.99
N PHE A 114 -22.34 23.79 29.98
CA PHE A 114 -23.57 23.26 29.37
C PHE A 114 -24.85 23.72 30.09
N ALA A 115 -24.82 23.88 31.41
CA ALA A 115 -25.99 24.35 32.17
C ALA A 115 -26.44 25.76 31.76
N LYS A 116 -25.54 26.57 31.19
CA LYS A 116 -25.81 27.94 30.71
C LYS A 116 -25.46 28.13 29.23
N GLY A 117 -25.17 27.04 28.52
CA GLY A 117 -24.69 27.06 27.15
C GLY A 117 -25.85 27.27 26.18
N THR A 118 -25.52 27.82 25.02
CA THR A 118 -26.48 27.99 23.95
C THR A 118 -26.54 26.72 23.12
N VAL A 119 -27.74 26.17 22.93
CA VAL A 119 -27.96 24.92 22.19
C VAL A 119 -28.84 25.21 20.98
N LEU A 120 -28.31 24.97 19.78
CA LEU A 120 -29.02 25.06 18.51
C LEU A 120 -29.14 23.65 17.91
N LEU A 121 -30.37 23.16 17.80
CA LEU A 121 -30.66 21.84 17.22
C LEU A 121 -31.33 21.99 15.86
N ASP A 122 -31.01 21.07 14.95
CA ASP A 122 -31.57 20.97 13.61
C ASP A 122 -31.43 22.28 12.82
N LEU A 123 -30.24 22.87 12.89
CA LEU A 123 -29.91 24.11 12.22
C LEU A 123 -29.82 23.88 10.68
N PRO A 124 -30.60 24.58 9.85
CA PRO A 124 -30.64 24.39 8.39
C PRO A 124 -29.52 25.15 7.68
N GLU A 125 -28.29 25.08 8.20
CA GLU A 125 -27.12 25.77 7.64
C GLU A 125 -26.16 24.73 7.05
N THR A 126 -25.52 25.05 5.93
CA THR A 126 -24.64 24.15 5.18
C THR A 126 -23.19 24.64 5.11
N SER A 127 -22.84 25.66 5.88
CA SER A 127 -21.50 26.25 5.87
C SER A 127 -21.08 26.69 7.27
N LEU A 128 -19.78 26.66 7.56
CA LEU A 128 -19.24 27.11 8.84
C LEU A 128 -19.57 28.59 9.10
N ALA A 129 -19.53 29.42 8.05
CA ALA A 129 -19.94 30.82 8.12
C ALA A 129 -21.42 31.00 8.47
N GLY A 130 -22.32 30.19 7.89
CA GLY A 130 -23.74 30.18 8.25
C GLY A 130 -23.95 29.79 9.72
N VAL A 131 -23.31 28.71 10.16
CA VAL A 131 -23.34 28.24 11.55
C VAL A 131 -22.83 29.30 12.52
N ALA A 132 -21.68 29.90 12.24
CA ALA A 132 -21.07 30.94 13.08
C ALA A 132 -21.98 32.17 13.21
N ASN A 133 -22.62 32.63 12.14
CA ASN A 133 -23.56 33.75 12.19
C ASN A 133 -24.74 33.46 13.12
N GLN A 134 -25.42 32.34 12.92
CA GLN A 134 -26.58 31.95 13.73
C GLN A 134 -26.22 31.75 15.20
N LEU A 135 -25.06 31.14 15.45
CA LEU A 135 -24.56 30.91 16.80
C LEU A 135 -24.25 32.22 17.53
N LEU A 136 -23.55 33.16 16.87
CA LEU A 136 -23.21 34.46 17.46
C LEU A 136 -24.46 35.31 17.71
N ASP A 137 -25.42 35.32 16.78
CA ASP A 137 -26.68 36.03 16.96
C ASP A 137 -27.47 35.45 18.15
N ARG A 138 -27.42 34.13 18.33
CA ARG A 138 -28.03 33.46 19.49
C ARG A 138 -27.28 33.77 20.79
N PHE A 139 -25.96 33.83 20.78
CA PHE A 139 -25.17 34.25 21.95
C PHE A 139 -25.50 35.68 22.39
N ILE A 140 -25.75 36.59 21.46
CA ILE A 140 -26.17 37.96 21.80
C ILE A 140 -27.58 37.95 22.40
N TYR A 141 -28.51 37.19 21.81
CA TYR A 141 -29.88 37.09 22.29
C TYR A 141 -29.98 36.51 23.72
N GLU A 142 -29.11 35.56 24.06
CA GLU A 142 -29.03 34.94 25.39
C GLU A 142 -28.07 35.67 26.35
N ASP A 143 -27.66 36.89 26.00
CA ASP A 143 -26.74 37.75 26.75
C ASP A 143 -25.36 37.11 27.06
N GLN A 144 -24.96 36.06 26.34
CA GLN A 144 -23.68 35.37 26.53
C GLN A 144 -22.50 36.22 26.10
N ILE A 145 -22.68 36.99 25.01
CA ILE A 145 -21.69 37.92 24.46
C ILE A 145 -22.32 39.30 24.23
N ARG A 146 -21.51 40.35 24.24
CA ARG A 146 -21.98 41.70 23.91
C ARG A 146 -22.04 41.88 22.38
N PRO A 147 -22.97 42.69 21.84
CA PRO A 147 -23.06 42.95 20.40
C PRO A 147 -21.77 43.50 19.78
N GLN A 148 -20.98 44.24 20.57
CA GLN A 148 -19.71 44.83 20.13
C GLN A 148 -18.61 43.79 19.85
N ASP A 149 -18.75 42.60 20.44
CA ASP A 149 -17.75 41.54 20.35
C ASP A 149 -18.05 40.58 19.16
N ARG A 150 -19.20 40.75 18.48
CA ARG A 150 -19.70 39.89 17.40
C ARG A 150 -18.76 39.80 16.21
N ASP A 151 -18.37 40.95 15.66
CA ASP A 151 -17.65 41.00 14.38
C ASP A 151 -16.25 40.38 14.48
N GLU A 152 -15.58 40.57 15.62
CA GLU A 152 -14.27 40.00 15.87
C GLU A 152 -14.35 38.48 16.09
N LEU A 153 -15.35 38.00 16.84
CA LEU A 153 -15.57 36.56 17.02
C LEU A 153 -15.94 35.87 15.71
N LEU A 154 -16.75 36.51 14.87
CA LEU A 154 -17.09 35.99 13.55
C LEU A 154 -15.85 35.86 12.67
N ARG A 155 -15.01 36.90 12.63
CA ARG A 155 -13.75 36.86 11.88
C ARG A 155 -12.87 35.71 12.33
N VAL A 156 -12.79 35.45 13.63
CA VAL A 156 -11.91 34.43 14.21
C VAL A 156 -12.41 33.02 14.00
N LEU A 157 -13.72 32.79 14.11
CA LEU A 157 -14.32 31.49 13.77
C LEU A 157 -14.13 31.11 12.29
N LEU A 158 -13.80 32.07 11.42
CA LEU A 158 -13.58 31.88 9.98
C LEU A 158 -12.12 32.02 9.55
N LEU A 159 -11.19 31.99 10.51
CA LEU A 159 -9.75 31.90 10.20
C LEU A 159 -9.42 30.56 9.55
N LYS A 160 -8.22 30.47 8.97
CA LYS A 160 -7.74 29.22 8.39
C LYS A 160 -7.73 28.11 9.45
N HIS A 161 -8.26 26.96 9.08
CA HIS A 161 -8.15 25.72 9.83
C HIS A 161 -7.00 24.90 9.25
N SER A 162 -6.03 24.57 10.09
CA SER A 162 -4.79 23.88 9.72
C SER A 162 -4.67 22.58 10.48
N HIS A 163 -4.07 21.60 9.81
CA HIS A 163 -3.98 20.22 10.29
C HIS A 163 -2.52 19.77 10.42
N ALA A 164 -2.31 18.53 10.90
CA ALA A 164 -0.98 17.98 11.15
C ALA A 164 0.03 18.19 10.01
N ARG A 165 -0.40 18.03 8.75
CA ARG A 165 0.44 18.23 7.55
C ARG A 165 0.94 19.67 7.36
N ASP A 166 0.17 20.65 7.84
CA ASP A 166 0.52 22.06 7.70
C ASP A 166 1.59 22.45 8.73
N LEU A 167 1.73 21.70 9.83
CA LEU A 167 2.62 22.04 10.94
C LEU A 167 4.10 22.06 10.53
N GLU A 168 4.52 21.20 9.60
CA GLU A 168 5.86 21.23 9.00
C GLU A 168 6.13 22.55 8.26
N THR A 169 5.10 23.14 7.61
CA THR A 169 5.23 24.38 6.84
C THR A 169 5.22 25.64 7.71
N LEU A 170 4.63 25.51 8.91
CA LEU A 170 4.47 26.56 9.92
C LEU A 170 5.68 26.67 10.87
N GLU A 171 6.62 25.71 10.82
CA GLU A 171 7.80 25.64 11.72
C GLU A 171 7.44 25.55 13.23
N GLY A 172 6.17 25.25 13.53
CA GLY A 172 5.63 25.13 14.88
C GLY A 172 4.48 26.10 15.17
N VAL A 173 3.79 25.88 16.29
CA VAL A 173 2.67 26.72 16.74
C VAL A 173 2.82 27.06 18.22
N LYS A 174 2.40 28.28 18.60
CA LYS A 174 2.39 28.76 19.98
C LYS A 174 0.95 28.99 20.47
N PRO A 175 0.66 28.74 21.77
CA PRO A 175 -0.64 29.06 22.34
C PRO A 175 -0.95 30.55 22.20
N ALA A 176 -2.16 30.88 21.73
CA ALA A 176 -2.58 32.24 21.47
C ALA A 176 -3.81 32.63 22.29
N VAL A 177 -3.91 33.93 22.56
CA VAL A 177 -5.09 34.58 23.09
C VAL A 177 -5.42 35.76 22.20
N MET A 178 -6.69 35.88 21.87
CA MET A 178 -7.20 36.92 20.99
C MET A 178 -7.53 38.20 21.78
N MET A 179 -6.99 39.32 21.31
CA MET A 179 -7.31 40.66 21.82
C MET A 179 -8.52 41.24 21.11
N ARG A 180 -9.15 42.25 21.73
CA ARG A 180 -10.29 42.99 21.13
C ARG A 180 -9.94 43.69 19.81
N SER A 181 -8.65 43.96 19.56
CA SER A 181 -8.17 44.52 18.29
C SER A 181 -7.99 43.48 17.17
N GLY A 182 -8.29 42.20 17.43
CA GLY A 182 -8.04 41.08 16.52
C GLY A 182 -6.58 40.63 16.45
N ALA A 183 -5.69 41.24 17.25
CA ALA A 183 -4.29 40.86 17.30
C ALA A 183 -4.07 39.64 18.22
N PRO A 184 -3.16 38.72 17.86
CA PRO A 184 -2.72 37.66 18.76
C PRO A 184 -1.91 38.23 19.93
N THR A 185 -2.01 37.58 21.09
CA THR A 185 -1.14 37.83 22.25
C THR A 185 -0.90 36.52 22.97
N GLN A 186 0.21 36.40 23.70
CA GLN A 186 0.51 35.22 24.50
C GLN A 186 -0.37 35.16 25.75
N PRO A 187 -0.71 33.95 26.23
CA PRO A 187 -1.47 33.78 27.46
C PRO A 187 -0.69 34.32 28.66
N LEU A 188 -1.41 34.95 29.59
CA LEU A 188 -0.84 35.53 30.80
C LEU A 188 -0.37 34.46 31.81
N LEU A 189 -0.98 33.28 31.76
CA LEU A 189 -0.59 32.16 32.61
C LEU A 189 0.54 31.34 31.95
N PRO A 190 1.53 30.89 32.73
CA PRO A 190 2.59 30.01 32.22
C PRO A 190 2.00 28.77 31.57
N GLN A 191 2.37 28.50 30.33
CA GLN A 191 1.89 27.33 29.60
C GLN A 191 2.79 26.13 29.90
N GLN A 192 2.17 25.01 30.25
CA GLN A 192 2.83 23.72 30.43
C GLN A 192 2.31 22.76 29.34
N PRO A 193 3.14 21.79 28.88
CA PRO A 193 2.65 20.77 27.97
C PRO A 193 1.58 19.92 28.67
N SER A 194 0.53 19.56 27.94
CA SER A 194 -0.53 18.69 28.45
C SER A 194 0.03 17.32 28.83
N LEU A 195 -0.67 16.64 29.75
CA LEU A 195 -0.24 15.32 30.23
C LEU A 195 -0.25 14.30 29.09
N GLU A 196 -1.21 14.44 28.18
CA GLU A 196 -1.42 13.55 27.05
C GLU A 196 -0.26 13.66 26.05
N THR A 197 0.18 14.88 25.72
CA THR A 197 1.34 15.07 24.84
C THR A 197 2.61 14.50 25.46
N GLN A 198 2.82 14.66 26.77
CA GLN A 198 3.99 14.11 27.47
C GLN A 198 4.00 12.58 27.47
N LEU A 199 2.85 11.94 27.72
CA LEU A 199 2.76 10.49 27.87
C LEU A 199 2.65 9.73 26.53
N PHE A 200 2.02 10.34 25.52
CA PHE A 200 1.64 9.65 24.28
C PHE A 200 2.39 10.14 23.03
N CYS A 201 2.97 11.35 23.04
CA CYS A 201 3.70 11.90 21.89
C CYS A 201 5.24 11.87 22.09
N GLU A 202 5.77 12.16 23.28
CA GLU A 202 7.23 12.30 23.49
C GLU A 202 8.03 10.97 23.49
N GLN A 203 7.37 9.81 23.61
CA GLN A 203 8.05 8.49 23.62
C GLN A 203 8.46 7.96 22.23
N GLY A 204 8.15 8.67 21.14
CA GLY A 204 8.33 8.21 19.74
C GLY A 204 9.75 8.24 19.16
N LYS A 205 10.79 8.54 19.94
CA LYS A 205 12.18 8.65 19.41
C LYS A 205 12.96 7.33 19.32
N GLY A 206 12.35 6.19 19.66
CA GLY A 206 13.00 4.87 19.61
C GLY A 206 12.15 3.82 18.91
N ASP A 207 12.68 3.27 17.81
CA ASP A 207 12.32 1.98 17.19
C ASP A 207 10.82 1.66 17.07
N THR A 208 10.14 2.28 16.09
CA THR A 208 9.14 1.63 15.21
C THR A 208 8.66 2.65 14.19
N GLY A 209 8.65 2.29 12.91
CA GLY A 209 8.15 3.15 11.84
C GLY A 209 6.70 3.57 12.09
N HIS A 210 6.40 4.84 11.76
CA HIS A 210 5.07 5.48 11.71
C HIS A 210 3.89 4.50 11.80
N SER A 211 3.35 4.30 13.01
CA SER A 211 2.13 3.51 13.24
C SER A 211 1.09 4.37 13.97
N SER A 212 0.63 5.43 13.31
CA SER A 212 -0.44 6.30 13.84
C SER A 212 -1.54 6.58 12.81
N SER A 213 -1.85 5.61 11.96
CA SER A 213 -2.92 5.70 10.95
C SER A 213 -3.98 4.59 11.04
N GLY A 214 -3.86 3.68 12.02
CA GLY A 214 -4.84 2.59 12.20
C GLY A 214 -6.16 3.04 12.83
N ILE A 215 -6.24 4.24 13.42
CA ILE A 215 -7.50 4.77 13.96
C ILE A 215 -8.44 5.25 12.84
N LEU A 216 -7.86 5.83 11.78
CA LEU A 216 -8.58 6.37 10.63
C LEU A 216 -9.19 5.26 9.78
N GLU A 217 -8.55 4.08 9.73
CA GLU A 217 -9.09 2.88 9.07
C GLU A 217 -10.35 2.32 9.75
N LYS A 218 -10.62 2.70 11.01
CA LYS A 218 -11.78 2.22 11.78
C LYS A 218 -13.03 3.07 11.59
N ILE A 219 -12.95 4.15 10.82
CA ILE A 219 -14.07 5.05 10.56
C ILE A 219 -15.07 4.36 9.62
N PRO A 220 -16.33 4.14 10.04
CA PRO A 220 -17.37 3.61 9.16
C PRO A 220 -17.66 4.56 7.98
N PRO A 221 -18.06 4.03 6.80
CA PRO A 221 -18.30 4.86 5.62
C PRO A 221 -19.50 5.83 5.76
N ASP A 222 -20.45 5.53 6.65
CA ASP A 222 -21.62 6.38 6.96
C ASP A 222 -21.44 7.10 8.31
N SER A 223 -20.20 7.45 8.68
CA SER A 223 -19.93 8.16 9.93
C SER A 223 -20.12 9.67 9.76
N GLU A 224 -20.66 10.29 10.80
CA GLU A 224 -20.74 11.73 10.91
C GLU A 224 -19.53 12.25 11.70
N ALA A 225 -19.18 13.52 11.47
CA ALA A 225 -18.08 14.18 12.17
C ALA A 225 -18.59 15.24 13.15
N THR A 226 -17.85 15.47 14.23
CA THR A 226 -18.06 16.57 15.18
C THR A 226 -16.80 17.41 15.28
N LEU A 227 -16.92 18.71 15.02
CA LEU A 227 -15.85 19.68 15.18
C LEU A 227 -15.96 20.38 16.53
N VAL A 228 -14.88 20.36 17.32
CA VAL A 228 -14.78 21.06 18.61
C VAL A 228 -13.76 22.18 18.48
N LEU A 229 -14.22 23.43 18.56
CA LEU A 229 -13.37 24.62 18.49
C LEU A 229 -13.16 25.21 19.89
N VAL A 230 -11.91 25.32 20.34
CA VAL A 230 -11.55 25.91 21.63
C VAL A 230 -10.64 27.13 21.43
N GLY A 231 -11.16 28.30 21.76
CA GLY A 231 -10.45 29.58 21.63
C GLY A 231 -10.39 30.36 22.94
N ARG A 232 -9.39 31.21 23.08
CA ARG A 232 -9.20 32.09 24.24
C ARG A 232 -9.26 33.55 23.80
N THR A 233 -10.04 34.36 24.51
CA THR A 233 -10.17 35.81 24.24
C THR A 233 -10.02 36.60 25.53
N THR A 234 -9.49 37.82 25.46
CA THR A 234 -9.26 38.66 26.67
C THR A 234 -10.44 39.53 27.07
N PHE A 235 -11.46 39.64 26.22
CA PHE A 235 -12.53 40.62 26.37
C PHE A 235 -13.88 40.02 26.77
N LEU A 236 -14.05 38.69 26.70
CA LEU A 236 -15.26 38.02 27.18
C LEU A 236 -15.27 38.00 28.71
N GLU A 237 -16.42 38.31 29.30
CA GLU A 237 -16.60 38.40 30.76
C GLU A 237 -16.72 37.03 31.43
N ARG A 238 -17.14 36.01 30.65
CA ARG A 238 -17.38 34.64 31.10
C ARG A 238 -17.07 33.64 29.98
N PRO A 239 -16.73 32.38 30.31
CA PRO A 239 -16.70 31.29 29.32
C PRO A 239 -18.07 31.11 28.69
N VAL A 240 -18.09 30.89 27.37
CA VAL A 240 -19.31 30.64 26.60
C VAL A 240 -19.19 29.30 25.89
N LEU A 241 -20.29 28.57 25.83
CA LEU A 241 -20.39 27.28 25.14
C LEU A 241 -21.55 27.32 24.16
N GLY A 242 -21.27 26.96 22.92
CA GLY A 242 -22.26 26.78 21.86
C GLY A 242 -22.27 25.33 21.41
N PHE A 243 -23.43 24.70 21.46
CA PHE A 243 -23.65 23.37 20.89
C PHE A 243 -24.55 23.50 19.67
N VAL A 244 -24.10 23.00 18.51
CA VAL A 244 -24.84 23.05 17.26
C VAL A 244 -25.00 21.64 16.71
N ARG A 245 -26.25 21.25 16.40
CA ARG A 245 -26.57 20.09 15.57
C ARG A 245 -27.20 20.59 14.27
N LEU A 246 -26.63 20.22 13.14
CA LEU A 246 -27.20 20.55 11.83
C LEU A 246 -28.43 19.70 11.54
N GLN A 247 -29.33 20.22 10.70
CA GLN A 247 -30.50 19.47 10.23
C GLN A 247 -30.11 18.29 9.34
N GLU A 248 -29.10 18.50 8.49
CA GLU A 248 -28.49 17.48 7.63
C GLU A 248 -26.97 17.53 7.84
N ALA A 249 -26.30 16.38 7.84
CA ALA A 249 -24.84 16.33 7.90
C ALA A 249 -24.25 16.91 6.60
N VAL A 250 -23.37 17.91 6.75
CA VAL A 250 -22.72 18.59 5.64
C VAL A 250 -21.22 18.57 5.83
N GLU A 251 -20.49 18.29 4.75
CA GLU A 251 -19.03 18.37 4.73
C GLU A 251 -18.61 19.85 4.79
N LEU A 252 -17.90 20.21 5.86
CA LEU A 252 -17.33 21.54 6.04
C LEU A 252 -15.92 21.54 5.44
N GLU A 253 -15.83 21.87 4.15
CA GLU A 253 -14.56 22.00 3.44
C GLU A 253 -13.57 22.86 4.24
N ASP A 254 -12.32 22.41 4.31
CA ASP A 254 -11.20 22.99 5.06
C ASP A 254 -11.29 22.96 6.60
N ALA A 255 -12.44 22.67 7.22
CA ALA A 255 -12.60 22.74 8.68
C ALA A 255 -12.39 21.40 9.41
N VAL A 256 -12.58 20.26 8.74
CA VAL A 256 -12.39 18.91 9.31
C VAL A 256 -11.59 18.06 8.34
N GLU A 257 -10.50 17.44 8.79
CA GLU A 257 -9.72 16.52 7.97
C GLU A 257 -10.31 15.12 8.09
N LEU A 258 -11.38 14.85 7.32
CA LEU A 258 -11.81 13.47 7.12
C LEU A 258 -10.74 12.73 6.31
N PRO A 259 -10.26 11.56 6.78
CA PRO A 259 -9.38 10.76 5.97
C PRO A 259 -10.19 10.21 4.80
N GLU A 260 -10.08 10.82 3.62
CA GLU A 260 -10.30 10.07 2.40
C GLU A 260 -9.41 8.83 2.51
N THR A 261 -10.01 7.63 2.57
CA THR A 261 -9.27 6.38 2.62
C THR A 261 -8.17 6.42 1.55
N TYR A 262 -6.92 6.62 1.96
CA TYR A 262 -5.84 6.95 1.04
C TYR A 262 -5.40 5.69 0.32
N THR A 263 -6.17 5.29 -0.68
CA THR A 263 -5.70 4.27 -1.60
C THR A 263 -4.61 4.92 -2.43
N GLN A 264 -3.40 4.35 -2.45
CA GLN A 264 -2.34 4.80 -3.35
C GLN A 264 -2.88 4.75 -4.79
N LYS A 265 -3.10 5.91 -5.40
CA LYS A 265 -3.64 6.07 -6.75
C LYS A 265 -2.52 5.97 -7.79
N LEU A 266 -2.87 5.62 -9.03
CA LEU A 266 -1.88 5.52 -10.10
C LEU A 266 -1.32 6.91 -10.45
N SER A 267 0.01 7.08 -10.35
CA SER A 267 0.70 8.29 -10.77
C SER A 267 0.93 8.28 -12.29
N VAL A 268 0.21 9.12 -13.02
CA VAL A 268 0.40 9.30 -14.47
C VAL A 268 0.99 10.68 -14.71
N PRO A 269 2.09 10.82 -15.49
CA PRO A 269 2.66 12.12 -15.79
C PRO A 269 1.68 12.97 -16.61
N THR A 270 1.68 14.29 -16.37
CA THR A 270 0.79 15.24 -17.07
C THR A 270 1.18 15.47 -18.53
N GLY A 271 2.38 15.06 -18.94
CA GLY A 271 2.87 15.19 -20.31
C GLY A 271 4.08 14.33 -20.60
N ILE A 272 4.48 14.29 -21.88
CA ILE A 272 5.67 13.54 -22.32
C ILE A 272 6.91 14.39 -22.04
N GLN A 273 7.75 13.93 -21.13
CA GLN A 273 9.05 14.54 -20.83
C GLN A 273 10.17 13.52 -20.93
N VAL A 274 11.37 14.00 -21.23
CA VAL A 274 12.58 13.18 -21.23
C VAL A 274 12.95 12.89 -19.77
N SER A 275 13.34 11.65 -19.46
CA SER A 275 13.64 11.20 -18.08
C SER A 275 14.65 12.09 -17.34
N ASN A 276 15.56 12.74 -18.08
CA ASN A 276 16.49 13.72 -17.55
C ASN A 276 16.72 14.80 -18.62
N SER A 277 16.00 15.92 -18.52
CA SER A 277 16.03 17.02 -19.48
C SER A 277 17.36 17.80 -19.47
N SER A 278 18.12 17.77 -18.37
CA SER A 278 19.41 18.47 -18.27
C SER A 278 20.57 17.65 -18.84
N ALA A 279 20.47 16.31 -18.84
CA ALA A 279 21.54 15.41 -19.24
C ALA A 279 21.37 14.78 -20.64
N ARG A 280 20.18 14.85 -21.27
CA ARG A 280 20.00 14.33 -22.64
C ARG A 280 18.86 14.99 -23.39
N GLY A 281 19.03 15.10 -24.71
CA GLY A 281 17.95 15.40 -25.64
C GLY A 281 17.16 14.14 -26.05
N TRP A 282 16.33 14.29 -27.07
CA TRP A 282 15.51 13.19 -27.64
C TRP A 282 16.32 12.20 -28.47
N VAL A 283 17.41 12.64 -29.09
CA VAL A 283 18.29 11.80 -29.90
C VAL A 283 19.68 11.80 -29.26
N ILE A 284 20.23 10.62 -29.03
CA ILE A 284 21.54 10.44 -28.43
C ILE A 284 22.56 10.29 -29.56
N HIS A 285 23.49 11.24 -29.65
CA HIS A 285 24.55 11.18 -30.62
C HIS A 285 25.60 10.12 -30.23
N PRO A 286 26.01 9.21 -31.12
CA PRO A 286 26.88 8.08 -30.78
C PRO A 286 28.29 8.50 -30.35
N LEU A 287 28.76 9.69 -30.75
CA LEU A 287 30.05 10.25 -30.33
C LEU A 287 29.99 10.97 -28.97
N GLY A 288 28.84 10.95 -28.30
CA GLY A 288 28.59 11.68 -27.05
C GLY A 288 27.97 13.06 -27.27
N LEU A 289 27.33 13.59 -26.21
CA LEU A 289 26.63 14.88 -26.21
C LEU A 289 27.46 16.00 -25.55
N TYR A 290 27.99 15.75 -24.35
CA TYR A 290 28.75 16.75 -23.56
C TYR A 290 30.26 16.45 -23.53
N SER A 291 30.64 15.18 -23.71
CA SER A 291 32.02 14.72 -23.77
C SER A 291 32.17 13.72 -24.91
N ASN A 292 33.35 13.67 -25.52
CA ASN A 292 33.65 12.69 -26.56
C ASN A 292 33.62 11.29 -25.96
N PHE A 293 32.77 10.42 -26.50
CA PHE A 293 32.67 9.05 -26.03
C PHE A 293 33.91 8.25 -26.48
N PRO A 294 34.62 7.57 -25.56
CA PRO A 294 35.85 6.87 -25.90
C PRO A 294 35.63 5.72 -26.89
N ILE A 295 36.42 5.70 -27.97
CA ILE A 295 36.30 4.70 -29.06
C ILE A 295 36.49 3.27 -28.54
N TRP A 296 37.39 3.05 -27.58
CA TRP A 296 37.59 1.71 -26.99
C TRP A 296 36.31 1.19 -26.30
N MET A 297 35.52 2.08 -25.70
CA MET A 297 34.29 1.73 -25.00
C MET A 297 33.16 1.44 -25.99
N MET A 298 33.19 2.03 -27.20
CA MET A 298 32.27 1.66 -28.28
C MET A 298 32.45 0.20 -28.66
N PHE A 299 33.69 -0.25 -28.88
CA PHE A 299 33.96 -1.65 -29.14
C PHE A 299 33.69 -2.54 -27.92
N ALA A 300 34.07 -2.10 -26.71
CA ALA A 300 33.81 -2.86 -25.49
C ALA A 300 32.31 -3.06 -25.21
N SER A 301 31.45 -2.14 -25.65
CA SER A 301 29.99 -2.25 -25.52
C SER A 301 29.37 -3.43 -26.26
N ALA A 302 30.10 -4.06 -27.19
CA ALA A 302 29.67 -5.31 -27.82
C ALA A 302 29.46 -6.43 -26.80
N LEU A 303 30.25 -6.47 -25.73
CA LEU A 303 30.15 -7.50 -24.69
C LEU A 303 28.84 -7.42 -23.88
N PRO A 304 28.44 -6.27 -23.27
CA PRO A 304 27.14 -6.15 -22.63
C PRO A 304 25.98 -6.24 -23.63
N ALA A 305 26.15 -5.76 -24.87
CA ALA A 305 25.12 -5.91 -25.90
C ALA A 305 24.85 -7.38 -26.23
N LEU A 306 25.89 -8.23 -26.31
CA LEU A 306 25.75 -9.67 -26.49
C LEU A 306 24.99 -10.32 -25.32
N LEU A 307 25.26 -9.89 -24.08
CA LEU A 307 24.54 -10.39 -22.90
C LEU A 307 23.05 -10.03 -22.94
N VAL A 308 22.73 -8.77 -23.28
CA VAL A 308 21.35 -8.30 -23.45
C VAL A 308 20.66 -9.05 -24.59
N PHE A 309 21.35 -9.28 -25.71
CA PHE A 309 20.84 -10.08 -26.81
C PHE A 309 20.48 -11.50 -26.36
N ILE A 310 21.34 -12.18 -25.60
CA ILE A 310 21.07 -13.53 -25.10
C ILE A 310 19.83 -13.54 -24.20
N LEU A 311 19.67 -12.54 -23.32
CA LEU A 311 18.50 -12.40 -22.46
C LEU A 311 17.21 -12.22 -23.26
N ILE A 312 17.19 -11.26 -24.19
CA ILE A 312 16.00 -10.98 -25.03
C ILE A 312 15.67 -12.18 -25.92
N PHE A 313 16.70 -12.83 -26.49
CA PHE A 313 16.55 -14.04 -27.28
C PHE A 313 15.89 -15.15 -26.46
N LEU A 314 16.43 -15.45 -25.28
CA LEU A 314 15.96 -16.53 -24.45
C LEU A 314 14.52 -16.27 -23.96
N GLU A 315 14.21 -15.06 -23.48
CA GLU A 315 12.85 -14.69 -23.07
C GLU A 315 11.85 -14.76 -24.23
N SER A 316 12.22 -14.26 -25.40
CA SER A 316 11.31 -14.21 -26.56
C SER A 316 11.06 -15.60 -27.12
N GLN A 317 12.09 -16.41 -27.30
CA GLN A 317 11.95 -17.77 -27.83
C GLN A 317 11.16 -18.68 -26.88
N ILE A 318 11.45 -18.63 -25.57
CA ILE A 318 10.68 -19.40 -24.57
C ILE A 318 9.22 -18.93 -24.55
N THR A 319 8.98 -17.62 -24.62
CA THR A 319 7.61 -17.08 -24.63
C THR A 319 6.86 -17.53 -25.88
N THR A 320 7.47 -17.45 -27.06
CA THR A 320 6.84 -17.91 -28.30
C THR A 320 6.55 -19.41 -28.26
N LEU A 321 7.49 -20.24 -27.77
CA LEU A 321 7.28 -21.69 -27.59
C LEU A 321 6.13 -22.02 -26.63
N ILE A 322 6.00 -21.29 -25.52
CA ILE A 322 4.91 -21.50 -24.56
C ILE A 322 3.54 -21.16 -25.18
N ILE A 323 3.50 -20.18 -26.09
CA ILE A 323 2.27 -19.77 -26.75
C ILE A 323 1.94 -20.69 -27.92
N SER A 324 2.95 -21.12 -28.69
CA SER A 324 2.83 -21.99 -29.86
C SER A 324 2.60 -23.46 -29.55
N LYS A 325 2.32 -23.81 -28.29
CA LYS A 325 2.08 -25.20 -27.91
C LYS A 325 0.90 -25.82 -28.67
N PRO A 326 1.01 -27.07 -29.13
CA PRO A 326 -0.02 -27.75 -29.90
C PRO A 326 -1.34 -27.89 -29.12
N GLU A 327 -1.26 -27.94 -27.79
CA GLU A 327 -2.40 -28.00 -26.85
C GLU A 327 -3.40 -26.84 -27.03
N ARG A 328 -2.93 -25.69 -27.54
CA ARG A 328 -3.75 -24.49 -27.75
C ARG A 328 -4.48 -24.48 -29.09
N LYS A 329 -4.22 -25.44 -29.99
CA LYS A 329 -4.89 -25.56 -31.30
C LYS A 329 -4.86 -24.27 -32.13
N MET A 330 -3.72 -23.60 -32.14
CA MET A 330 -3.48 -22.45 -33.02
C MET A 330 -3.26 -22.95 -34.46
N VAL A 331 -3.67 -22.14 -35.44
CA VAL A 331 -3.77 -22.53 -36.86
C VAL A 331 -2.80 -21.76 -37.74
N LYS A 332 -2.55 -20.48 -37.44
CA LYS A 332 -1.55 -19.68 -38.16
C LYS A 332 -0.22 -19.93 -37.48
N GLY A 333 0.69 -20.63 -38.16
CA GLY A 333 2.01 -21.01 -37.63
C GLY A 333 2.81 -19.85 -37.02
N SER A 334 3.87 -20.20 -36.28
CA SER A 334 4.70 -19.27 -35.50
C SER A 334 5.87 -18.67 -36.30
N GLY A 335 6.15 -17.37 -36.11
CA GLY A 335 7.19 -16.63 -36.82
C GLY A 335 8.45 -16.35 -35.98
N PHE A 336 9.16 -17.37 -35.50
CA PHE A 336 10.29 -17.21 -34.56
C PHE A 336 11.40 -16.26 -35.04
N HIS A 337 11.79 -16.36 -36.32
CA HIS A 337 12.87 -15.53 -36.88
C HIS A 337 12.44 -14.07 -37.10
N LEU A 338 11.20 -13.88 -37.56
CA LEU A 338 10.66 -12.55 -37.80
C LEU A 338 10.47 -11.79 -36.49
N ASP A 339 9.95 -12.46 -35.46
CA ASP A 339 9.76 -11.88 -34.13
C ASP A 339 11.10 -11.45 -33.53
N LEU A 340 12.13 -12.28 -33.66
CA LEU A 340 13.47 -11.95 -33.17
C LEU A 340 14.06 -10.73 -33.88
N LEU A 341 13.96 -10.68 -35.21
CA LEU A 341 14.44 -9.54 -36.01
C LEU A 341 13.71 -8.25 -35.63
N LEU A 342 12.39 -8.31 -35.46
CA LEU A 342 11.57 -7.15 -35.10
C LEU A 342 11.89 -6.65 -33.70
N VAL A 343 11.92 -7.53 -32.68
CA VAL A 343 12.18 -7.13 -31.28
C VAL A 343 13.56 -6.51 -31.14
N ILE A 344 14.60 -7.12 -31.72
CA ILE A 344 15.97 -6.60 -31.63
C ILE A 344 16.13 -5.35 -32.49
N GLY A 345 15.58 -5.33 -33.71
CA GLY A 345 15.62 -4.16 -34.58
C GLY A 345 14.96 -2.94 -33.93
N MET A 346 13.77 -3.12 -33.36
CA MET A 346 13.08 -2.07 -32.59
C MET A 346 13.87 -1.66 -31.35
N GLY A 347 14.46 -2.62 -30.63
CA GLY A 347 15.34 -2.34 -29.49
C GLY A 347 16.57 -1.51 -29.89
N GLY A 348 17.20 -1.83 -31.02
CA GLY A 348 18.33 -1.06 -31.56
C GLY A 348 17.95 0.35 -32.01
N VAL A 349 16.75 0.54 -32.56
CA VAL A 349 16.25 1.89 -32.89
C VAL A 349 15.90 2.66 -31.61
N ALA A 350 15.26 2.01 -30.63
CA ALA A 350 14.87 2.62 -29.35
C ALA A 350 16.07 3.19 -28.58
N THR A 351 17.22 2.51 -28.60
CA THR A 351 18.43 2.97 -27.90
C THR A 351 19.00 4.26 -28.50
N ILE A 352 18.82 4.53 -29.80
CA ILE A 352 19.21 5.80 -30.44
C ILE A 352 18.43 6.98 -29.83
N PHE A 353 17.18 6.75 -29.44
CA PHE A 353 16.31 7.74 -28.78
C PHE A 353 16.45 7.72 -27.25
N GLY A 354 17.35 6.91 -26.69
CA GLY A 354 17.46 6.71 -25.24
C GLY A 354 16.21 6.13 -24.61
N MET A 355 15.47 5.33 -25.35
CA MET A 355 14.32 4.56 -24.85
C MET A 355 14.80 3.18 -24.36
N PRO A 356 14.12 2.58 -23.38
CA PRO A 356 14.43 1.22 -22.95
C PRO A 356 14.17 0.22 -24.07
N TRP A 357 14.99 -0.82 -24.14
CA TRP A 357 14.68 -1.99 -24.97
C TRP A 357 13.52 -2.78 -24.36
N LEU A 358 12.81 -3.52 -25.22
CA LEU A 358 11.65 -4.32 -24.84
C LEU A 358 11.92 -5.79 -25.20
N SER A 359 11.36 -6.70 -24.40
CA SER A 359 11.32 -8.14 -24.68
C SER A 359 9.88 -8.66 -24.67
N ALA A 360 9.64 -9.82 -25.28
CA ALA A 360 8.34 -10.45 -25.21
C ALA A 360 8.09 -10.99 -23.79
N THR A 361 7.06 -10.46 -23.12
CA THR A 361 6.78 -10.80 -21.71
C THR A 361 5.89 -12.04 -21.60
N THR A 362 6.39 -13.11 -20.97
CA THR A 362 5.69 -14.41 -20.92
C THR A 362 4.28 -14.34 -20.32
N VAL A 363 4.14 -13.79 -19.10
CA VAL A 363 2.84 -13.74 -18.40
C VAL A 363 1.83 -12.92 -19.18
N ARG A 364 2.21 -11.75 -19.68
CA ARG A 364 1.33 -10.86 -20.46
C ARG A 364 0.89 -11.51 -21.77
N SER A 365 1.80 -12.15 -22.49
CA SER A 365 1.48 -12.79 -23.75
C SER A 365 0.60 -14.03 -23.56
N VAL A 366 0.82 -14.81 -22.50
CA VAL A 366 -0.03 -15.95 -22.13
C VAL A 366 -1.43 -15.49 -21.73
N THR A 367 -1.57 -14.45 -20.89
CA THR A 367 -2.90 -13.97 -20.48
C THR A 367 -3.66 -13.33 -21.64
N HIS A 368 -2.97 -12.61 -22.54
CA HIS A 368 -3.56 -12.12 -23.77
C HIS A 368 -4.04 -13.26 -24.68
N ALA A 369 -3.24 -14.32 -24.84
CA ALA A 369 -3.66 -15.53 -25.57
C ALA A 369 -4.88 -16.20 -24.90
N ASN A 370 -4.86 -16.35 -23.57
CA ASN A 370 -5.97 -16.94 -22.80
C ASN A 370 -7.27 -16.13 -22.94
N ALA A 371 -7.20 -14.80 -23.03
CA ALA A 371 -8.36 -13.95 -23.27
C ALA A 371 -8.98 -14.14 -24.67
N LEU A 372 -8.20 -14.67 -25.62
CA LEU A 372 -8.63 -14.99 -26.98
C LEU A 372 -9.00 -16.47 -27.16
N THR A 373 -8.79 -17.31 -26.13
CA THR A 373 -9.09 -18.73 -26.14
C THR A 373 -10.57 -18.97 -25.90
N VAL A 374 -11.21 -19.73 -26.79
CA VAL A 374 -12.59 -20.19 -26.64
C VAL A 374 -12.59 -21.60 -26.07
N MET A 375 -13.16 -21.75 -24.87
CA MET A 375 -13.36 -23.05 -24.23
C MET A 375 -14.67 -23.68 -24.72
N GLY A 376 -14.59 -24.92 -25.21
CA GLY A 376 -15.73 -25.71 -25.62
C GLY A 376 -16.56 -26.20 -24.43
N LYS A 377 -17.88 -26.36 -24.64
CA LYS A 377 -18.77 -26.98 -23.65
C LYS A 377 -18.37 -28.44 -23.44
N ALA A 378 -18.29 -28.87 -22.19
CA ALA A 378 -17.99 -30.26 -21.83
C ALA A 378 -19.02 -31.20 -22.47
N SER A 379 -18.56 -32.17 -23.27
CA SER A 379 -19.43 -33.15 -23.95
C SER A 379 -20.17 -34.09 -22.98
N ALA A 380 -19.75 -34.13 -21.70
CA ALA A 380 -20.38 -34.92 -20.65
C ALA A 380 -20.36 -34.16 -19.30
N PRO A 381 -21.36 -34.37 -18.41
CA PRO A 381 -21.34 -33.79 -17.06
C PRO A 381 -20.10 -34.26 -16.30
N GLY A 382 -19.24 -33.32 -15.88
CA GLY A 382 -17.99 -33.61 -15.16
C GLY A 382 -16.74 -33.77 -16.05
N ALA A 383 -16.85 -33.68 -17.37
CA ALA A 383 -15.67 -33.61 -18.24
C ALA A 383 -15.05 -32.20 -18.20
N ALA A 384 -13.72 -32.12 -18.17
CA ALA A 384 -13.01 -30.83 -18.22
C ALA A 384 -13.31 -30.11 -19.55
N ALA A 385 -13.49 -28.78 -19.49
CA ALA A 385 -13.67 -27.96 -20.68
C ALA A 385 -12.43 -28.10 -21.58
N GLN A 386 -12.64 -28.42 -22.86
CA GLN A 386 -11.56 -28.53 -23.83
C GLN A 386 -11.40 -27.24 -24.62
N ILE A 387 -10.17 -26.85 -24.90
CA ILE A 387 -9.87 -25.72 -25.78
C ILE A 387 -10.42 -26.05 -27.17
N GLN A 388 -11.30 -25.19 -27.70
CA GLN A 388 -11.88 -25.37 -29.03
C GLN A 388 -11.00 -24.71 -30.09
N GLU A 389 -10.77 -23.40 -29.94
CA GLU A 389 -9.97 -22.58 -30.84
C GLU A 389 -9.44 -21.33 -30.11
N VAL A 390 -8.36 -20.74 -30.64
CA VAL A 390 -7.83 -19.44 -30.20
C VAL A 390 -8.03 -18.43 -31.31
N LYS A 391 -8.62 -17.28 -30.99
CA LYS A 391 -8.86 -16.22 -31.98
C LYS A 391 -7.58 -15.44 -32.27
N GLU A 392 -6.90 -15.78 -33.35
CA GLU A 392 -5.66 -15.14 -33.78
C GLU A 392 -5.94 -13.82 -34.53
N GLN A 393 -5.70 -12.69 -33.85
CA GLN A 393 -6.00 -11.34 -34.34
C GLN A 393 -4.78 -10.41 -34.20
N ARG A 394 -4.62 -9.48 -35.15
CA ARG A 394 -3.61 -8.40 -35.07
C ARG A 394 -4.14 -7.14 -34.37
N ILE A 395 -5.46 -6.98 -34.35
CA ILE A 395 -6.11 -5.75 -33.89
C ILE A 395 -6.02 -5.62 -32.37
N SER A 396 -6.22 -6.68 -31.60
CA SER A 396 -6.20 -6.61 -30.13
C SER A 396 -4.87 -6.08 -29.59
N GLY A 397 -3.75 -6.62 -30.09
CA GLY A 397 -2.40 -6.17 -29.72
C GLY A 397 -2.15 -4.71 -30.12
N LEU A 398 -2.52 -4.33 -31.34
CA LEU A 398 -2.41 -2.95 -31.83
C LEU A 398 -3.23 -1.97 -30.96
N LEU A 399 -4.46 -2.35 -30.61
CA LEU A 399 -5.36 -1.54 -29.80
C LEU A 399 -4.77 -1.30 -28.41
N ILE A 400 -4.23 -2.35 -27.76
CA ILE A 400 -3.53 -2.24 -26.47
C ILE A 400 -2.34 -1.28 -26.58
N SER A 401 -1.50 -1.41 -27.62
CA SER A 401 -0.36 -0.51 -27.83
C SER A 401 -0.77 0.95 -28.01
N VAL A 402 -1.85 1.20 -28.77
CA VAL A 402 -2.40 2.55 -28.95
C VAL A 402 -2.95 3.11 -27.64
N LEU A 403 -3.69 2.32 -26.85
CA LEU A 403 -4.22 2.75 -25.55
C LEU A 403 -3.11 3.08 -24.56
N VAL A 404 -2.03 2.29 -24.52
CA VAL A 404 -0.86 2.59 -23.70
C VAL A 404 -0.23 3.93 -24.12
N GLY A 405 -0.14 4.20 -25.42
CA GLY A 405 0.33 5.50 -25.93
C GLY A 405 -0.59 6.67 -25.56
N LEU A 406 -1.91 6.48 -25.61
CA LEU A 406 -2.93 7.49 -25.26
C LEU A 406 -3.13 7.66 -23.75
N SER A 407 -2.54 6.79 -22.91
CA SER A 407 -2.71 6.82 -21.45
C SER A 407 -2.35 8.17 -20.81
N ILE A 408 -1.41 8.90 -21.40
CA ILE A 408 -0.99 10.24 -20.93
C ILE A 408 -2.15 11.25 -21.06
N LEU A 409 -2.98 11.14 -22.10
CA LEU A 409 -4.17 11.99 -22.27
C LEU A 409 -5.29 11.62 -21.28
N MET A 410 -5.31 10.36 -20.84
CA MET A 410 -6.29 9.82 -19.90
C MET A 410 -5.82 9.91 -18.44
N GLY A 411 -4.80 10.71 -18.13
CA GLY A 411 -4.25 10.88 -16.79
C GLY A 411 -5.31 11.12 -15.70
N PRO A 412 -6.27 12.06 -15.87
CA PRO A 412 -7.32 12.30 -14.90
C PRO A 412 -8.28 11.12 -14.69
N ILE A 413 -8.44 10.24 -15.67
CA ILE A 413 -9.31 9.06 -15.56
C ILE A 413 -8.54 7.93 -14.85
N LEU A 414 -7.27 7.76 -15.20
CA LEU A 414 -6.41 6.72 -14.66
C LEU A 414 -6.02 6.96 -13.20
N SER A 415 -5.97 8.22 -12.75
CA SER A 415 -5.71 8.57 -11.35
C SER A 415 -6.82 8.13 -10.40
N TYR A 416 -8.03 7.82 -10.89
CA TYR A 416 -9.09 7.25 -10.05
C TYR A 416 -8.87 5.77 -9.72
N ILE A 417 -7.96 5.08 -10.42
CA ILE A 417 -7.76 3.64 -10.24
C ILE A 417 -6.80 3.40 -9.06
N PRO A 418 -7.26 2.72 -7.98
CA PRO A 418 -6.39 2.34 -6.87
C PRO A 418 -5.36 1.30 -7.29
N VAL A 419 -4.12 1.43 -6.82
CA VAL A 419 -3.06 0.43 -7.07
C VAL A 419 -3.44 -0.95 -6.52
N ALA A 420 -4.23 -1.01 -5.44
CA ALA A 420 -4.74 -2.26 -4.88
C ALA A 420 -5.55 -3.09 -5.88
N VAL A 421 -6.36 -2.44 -6.73
CA VAL A 421 -7.14 -3.12 -7.78
C VAL A 421 -6.20 -3.73 -8.81
N LEU A 422 -5.15 -3.01 -9.20
CA LEU A 422 -4.14 -3.52 -10.13
C LEU A 422 -3.38 -4.72 -9.55
N LEU A 423 -3.06 -4.71 -8.25
CA LEU A 423 -2.46 -5.86 -7.56
C LEU A 423 -3.36 -7.10 -7.60
N GLY A 424 -4.68 -6.93 -7.42
CA GLY A 424 -5.65 -8.01 -7.57
C GLY A 424 -5.67 -8.59 -8.99
N ILE A 425 -5.64 -7.74 -10.02
CA ILE A 425 -5.55 -8.18 -11.42
C ILE A 425 -4.20 -8.88 -11.69
N PHE A 426 -3.09 -8.37 -11.16
CA PHE A 426 -1.78 -9.01 -11.28
C PHE A 426 -1.75 -10.39 -10.63
N LEU A 427 -2.37 -10.57 -9.45
CA LEU A 427 -2.50 -11.88 -8.81
C LEU A 427 -3.32 -12.84 -9.69
N TYR A 428 -4.47 -12.39 -10.20
CA TYR A 428 -5.29 -13.17 -11.12
C TYR A 428 -4.50 -13.59 -12.38
N MET A 429 -3.78 -12.66 -13.00
CA MET A 429 -2.92 -12.95 -14.15
C MET A 429 -1.81 -13.95 -13.80
N GLY A 430 -1.21 -13.83 -12.62
CA GLY A 430 -0.21 -14.78 -12.12
C GLY A 430 -0.79 -16.19 -12.00
N VAL A 431 -1.90 -16.36 -11.29
CA VAL A 431 -2.54 -17.67 -11.08
C VAL A 431 -3.04 -18.28 -12.39
N THR A 432 -3.69 -17.50 -13.25
CA THR A 432 -4.18 -18.00 -14.54
C THR A 432 -3.06 -18.36 -15.51
N SER A 433 -1.89 -17.70 -15.43
CA SER A 433 -0.72 -18.05 -16.25
C SER A 433 -0.10 -19.40 -15.90
N LEU A 434 -0.35 -19.93 -14.69
CA LEU A 434 0.09 -21.27 -14.28
C LEU A 434 -0.76 -22.39 -14.92
N SER A 435 -1.94 -22.06 -15.44
CA SER A 435 -2.81 -23.03 -16.11
C SER A 435 -2.19 -23.50 -17.42
N GLY A 436 -2.07 -24.83 -17.61
CA GLY A 436 -1.44 -25.42 -18.79
C GLY A 436 0.07 -25.66 -18.66
N ILE A 437 0.65 -25.42 -17.48
CA ILE A 437 2.03 -25.80 -17.18
C ILE A 437 2.04 -27.18 -16.52
N GLN A 438 2.52 -28.19 -17.24
CA GLN A 438 2.59 -29.58 -16.75
C GLN A 438 3.37 -29.73 -15.43
N LEU A 439 4.41 -28.92 -15.20
CA LEU A 439 5.12 -28.88 -13.92
C LEU A 439 4.17 -28.54 -12.77
N PHE A 440 3.32 -27.52 -12.94
CA PHE A 440 2.37 -27.10 -11.91
C PHE A 440 1.31 -28.17 -11.64
N ASP A 441 0.79 -28.80 -12.69
CA ASP A 441 -0.14 -29.94 -12.55
C ASP A 441 0.50 -31.10 -11.77
N ARG A 442 1.77 -31.42 -12.06
CA ARG A 442 2.52 -32.46 -11.32
C ARG A 442 2.81 -32.07 -9.87
N ILE A 443 3.08 -30.80 -9.59
CA ILE A 443 3.20 -30.30 -8.21
C ILE A 443 1.88 -30.53 -7.46
N LEU A 444 0.73 -30.24 -8.07
CA LEU A 444 -0.56 -30.54 -7.46
C LEU A 444 -0.79 -32.05 -7.27
N LEU A 445 -0.28 -32.90 -8.17
CA LEU A 445 -0.34 -34.36 -8.03
C LEU A 445 0.52 -34.88 -6.87
N LEU A 446 1.55 -34.17 -6.39
CA LEU A 446 2.26 -34.58 -5.16
C LEU A 446 1.35 -34.57 -3.93
N PHE A 447 0.36 -33.67 -3.90
CA PHE A 447 -0.57 -33.52 -2.77
C PHE A 447 -1.87 -34.30 -2.94
N LYS A 448 -2.10 -34.92 -4.11
CA LYS A 448 -3.28 -35.75 -4.38
C LYS A 448 -2.94 -37.22 -4.16
N PRO A 449 -3.80 -38.01 -3.49
CA PRO A 449 -3.52 -39.43 -3.37
C PRO A 449 -3.68 -40.12 -4.74
N PRO A 450 -2.93 -41.21 -5.01
CA PRO A 450 -2.86 -41.87 -6.32
C PRO A 450 -4.21 -42.27 -6.94
N LYS A 451 -5.24 -42.44 -6.10
CA LYS A 451 -6.61 -42.78 -6.51
C LYS A 451 -7.29 -41.70 -7.34
N TYR A 452 -6.94 -40.42 -7.15
CA TYR A 452 -7.53 -39.28 -7.88
C TYR A 452 -6.64 -38.80 -9.02
N HIS A 453 -5.67 -39.59 -9.45
CA HIS A 453 -4.83 -39.18 -10.56
C HIS A 453 -5.63 -39.21 -11.88
N PRO A 454 -5.49 -38.17 -12.72
CA PRO A 454 -6.20 -38.09 -14.00
C PRO A 454 -5.61 -39.07 -15.03
N ASP A 455 -6.41 -39.35 -16.07
CA ASP A 455 -6.07 -40.27 -17.16
C ASP A 455 -5.09 -39.68 -18.19
N VAL A 456 -3.93 -39.19 -17.73
CA VAL A 456 -2.88 -38.58 -18.56
C VAL A 456 -1.70 -39.53 -18.80
N PRO A 457 -0.98 -39.42 -19.94
CA PRO A 457 0.09 -40.35 -20.33
C PRO A 457 1.19 -40.51 -19.27
N TYR A 458 1.62 -39.39 -18.65
CA TYR A 458 2.64 -39.35 -17.60
C TYR A 458 2.16 -39.86 -16.23
N VAL A 459 0.90 -40.24 -16.09
CA VAL A 459 0.40 -40.90 -14.87
C VAL A 459 0.24 -42.40 -15.13
N LYS A 460 -0.27 -42.77 -16.31
CA LYS A 460 -0.53 -44.18 -16.66
C LYS A 460 0.74 -44.97 -16.97
N ARG A 461 1.70 -44.35 -17.64
CA ARG A 461 2.84 -45.07 -18.25
C ARG A 461 4.12 -45.05 -17.41
N VAL A 462 4.23 -44.14 -16.45
CA VAL A 462 5.38 -44.05 -15.54
C VAL A 462 4.96 -44.32 -14.10
N LYS A 463 5.85 -44.94 -13.33
CA LYS A 463 5.60 -45.23 -11.91
C LYS A 463 5.44 -43.92 -11.13
N THR A 464 4.46 -43.85 -10.24
CA THR A 464 4.13 -42.65 -9.44
C THR A 464 5.35 -42.09 -8.69
N TRP A 465 6.15 -42.95 -8.04
CA TRP A 465 7.38 -42.51 -7.37
C TRP A 465 8.41 -41.88 -8.32
N ARG A 466 8.53 -42.39 -9.56
CA ARG A 466 9.44 -41.83 -10.57
C ARG A 466 8.95 -40.47 -11.08
N MET A 467 7.65 -40.31 -11.28
CA MET A 467 7.04 -39.02 -11.59
C MET A 467 7.31 -37.98 -10.47
N HIS A 468 7.16 -38.36 -9.20
CA HIS A 468 7.46 -37.47 -8.08
C HIS A 468 8.96 -37.12 -8.02
N LEU A 469 9.85 -38.10 -8.20
CA LEU A 469 11.30 -37.85 -8.26
C LEU A 469 11.66 -36.84 -9.35
N PHE A 470 11.08 -36.99 -10.55
CA PHE A 470 11.27 -36.04 -11.64
C PHE A 470 10.80 -34.63 -11.28
N THR A 471 9.62 -34.53 -10.68
CA THR A 471 9.02 -33.25 -10.26
C THR A 471 9.88 -32.58 -9.18
N VAL A 472 10.41 -33.34 -8.22
CA VAL A 472 11.33 -32.84 -7.18
C VAL A 472 12.62 -32.30 -7.79
N ILE A 473 13.20 -32.98 -8.79
CA ILE A 473 14.36 -32.48 -9.53
C ILE A 473 14.04 -31.12 -10.18
N GLN A 474 12.88 -30.98 -10.82
CA GLN A 474 12.45 -29.71 -11.43
C GLN A 474 12.25 -28.60 -10.38
N ILE A 475 11.69 -28.90 -9.21
CA ILE A 475 11.55 -27.95 -8.10
C ILE A 475 12.94 -27.50 -7.60
N ILE A 476 13.91 -28.41 -7.48
CA ILE A 476 15.29 -28.06 -7.10
C ILE A 476 15.92 -27.13 -8.14
N CYS A 477 15.76 -27.41 -9.43
CA CYS A 477 16.23 -26.52 -10.50
C CYS A 477 15.59 -25.13 -10.41
N LEU A 478 14.28 -25.06 -10.14
CA LEU A 478 13.57 -23.80 -9.95
C LEU A 478 14.08 -23.03 -8.72
N ALA A 479 14.36 -23.73 -7.61
CA ALA A 479 14.93 -23.13 -6.41
C ALA A 479 16.34 -22.55 -6.65
N VAL A 480 17.18 -23.26 -7.43
CA VAL A 480 18.50 -22.76 -7.85
C VAL A 480 18.36 -21.50 -8.72
N LEU A 481 17.44 -21.49 -9.67
CA LEU A 481 17.17 -20.31 -10.50
C LEU A 481 16.65 -19.13 -9.66
N TRP A 482 15.76 -19.40 -8.70
CA TRP A 482 15.22 -18.39 -7.79
C TRP A 482 16.31 -17.79 -6.89
N ALA A 483 17.19 -18.63 -6.32
CA ALA A 483 18.34 -18.17 -5.56
C ALA A 483 19.28 -17.31 -6.42
N ALA A 484 19.60 -17.75 -7.65
CA ALA A 484 20.46 -16.99 -8.56
C ALA A 484 19.87 -15.64 -8.98
N LYS A 485 18.53 -15.55 -9.10
CA LYS A 485 17.80 -14.31 -9.37
C LYS A 485 17.82 -13.34 -8.18
N THR A 486 17.79 -13.87 -6.96
CA THR A 486 17.69 -13.05 -5.73
C THR A 486 18.97 -12.29 -5.44
N PHE A 487 20.14 -12.86 -5.76
CA PHE A 487 21.41 -12.16 -5.55
C PHE A 487 21.77 -11.25 -6.75
N PRO A 488 22.00 -9.93 -6.53
CA PRO A 488 22.23 -8.98 -7.61
C PRO A 488 23.51 -9.23 -8.42
N THR A 489 24.55 -9.80 -7.80
CA THR A 489 25.81 -10.15 -8.46
C THR A 489 25.67 -11.36 -9.38
N THR A 490 24.79 -12.31 -9.07
CA THR A 490 24.57 -13.53 -9.87
C THR A 490 23.40 -13.40 -10.86
N SER A 491 22.56 -12.37 -10.74
CA SER A 491 21.42 -12.17 -11.66
C SER A 491 21.85 -12.02 -13.13
N LEU A 492 23.07 -11.51 -13.39
CA LEU A 492 23.63 -11.44 -14.75
C LEU A 492 23.96 -12.82 -15.34
N ALA A 493 24.14 -13.84 -14.48
CA ALA A 493 24.42 -15.22 -14.89
C ALA A 493 23.15 -16.05 -15.14
N LEU A 494 21.96 -15.52 -14.82
CA LEU A 494 20.67 -16.19 -14.99
C LEU A 494 20.45 -16.84 -16.36
N PRO A 495 20.75 -16.20 -17.52
CA PRO A 495 20.56 -16.85 -18.82
C PRO A 495 21.47 -18.07 -19.01
N PHE A 496 22.71 -18.04 -18.48
CA PHE A 496 23.63 -19.17 -18.57
C PHE A 496 23.17 -20.34 -17.69
N ILE A 497 22.66 -20.04 -16.49
CA ILE A 497 22.10 -21.07 -15.60
C ILE A 497 20.88 -21.72 -16.24
N LEU A 498 20.03 -20.93 -16.93
CA LEU A 498 18.87 -21.46 -17.65
C LEU A 498 19.32 -22.35 -18.82
N ILE A 499 20.30 -21.91 -19.63
CA ILE A 499 20.86 -22.74 -20.69
C ILE A 499 21.48 -24.04 -20.13
N LEU A 500 22.13 -23.99 -18.96
CA LEU A 500 22.71 -25.16 -18.28
C LEU A 500 21.66 -26.22 -17.88
N THR A 501 20.38 -25.82 -17.75
CA THR A 501 19.30 -26.80 -17.52
C THR A 501 19.05 -27.71 -18.73
N VAL A 502 19.45 -27.29 -19.95
CA VAL A 502 19.31 -28.08 -21.17
C VAL A 502 20.28 -29.28 -21.18
N PRO A 503 21.60 -29.12 -20.95
CA PRO A 503 22.52 -30.24 -20.72
C PRO A 503 22.11 -31.13 -19.55
N LEU A 504 21.62 -30.55 -18.45
CA LEU A 504 21.08 -31.33 -17.33
C LEU A 504 19.95 -32.27 -17.80
N ARG A 505 19.05 -31.78 -18.65
CA ARG A 505 17.99 -32.60 -19.26
C ARG A 505 18.50 -33.61 -20.28
N ARG A 506 19.50 -33.27 -21.09
CA ARG A 506 19.98 -34.13 -22.18
C ARG A 506 21.00 -35.18 -21.74
N LEU A 507 21.76 -34.94 -20.67
CA LEU A 507 22.87 -35.80 -20.24
C LEU A 507 22.62 -36.46 -18.89
N LEU A 508 22.13 -35.73 -17.89
CA LEU A 508 21.99 -36.25 -16.52
C LEU A 508 20.66 -36.98 -16.31
N LEU A 509 19.55 -36.49 -16.85
CA LEU A 509 18.24 -37.16 -16.72
C LEU A 509 18.17 -38.55 -17.38
N PRO A 510 18.78 -38.81 -18.56
CA PRO A 510 18.83 -40.14 -19.16
C PRO A 510 19.65 -41.18 -18.37
N LEU A 511 20.48 -40.75 -17.41
CA LEU A 511 21.17 -41.67 -16.50
C LEU A 511 20.23 -42.26 -15.43
N ILE A 512 19.17 -41.53 -15.09
CA ILE A 512 18.24 -41.86 -13.99
C ILE A 512 16.94 -42.47 -14.54
N PHE A 513 16.45 -41.95 -15.66
CA PHE A 513 15.18 -42.31 -16.28
C PHE A 513 15.39 -43.01 -17.63
N ARG A 514 14.46 -43.89 -18.00
CA ARG A 514 14.46 -44.48 -19.35
C ARG A 514 13.98 -43.44 -20.37
N ASN A 515 14.44 -43.53 -21.62
CA ASN A 515 14.00 -42.64 -22.71
C ASN A 515 12.47 -42.59 -22.86
N LEU A 516 11.78 -43.73 -22.71
CA LEU A 516 10.32 -43.79 -22.75
C LEU A 516 9.66 -43.04 -21.58
N GLU A 517 10.25 -43.11 -20.38
CA GLU A 517 9.73 -42.37 -19.22
C GLU A 517 9.91 -40.87 -19.40
N LEU A 518 11.08 -40.43 -19.87
CA LEU A 518 11.35 -39.02 -20.17
C LEU A 518 10.44 -38.50 -21.29
N GLN A 519 10.26 -39.29 -22.35
CA GLN A 519 9.34 -38.92 -23.43
C GLN A 519 7.90 -38.79 -22.91
N CYS A 520 7.44 -39.65 -22.00
CA CYS A 520 6.11 -39.48 -21.40
C CYS A 520 6.04 -38.26 -20.46
N LEU A 521 7.13 -37.91 -19.78
CA LEU A 521 7.20 -36.78 -18.83
C LEU A 521 7.43 -35.42 -19.50
N ASP A 522 8.00 -35.40 -20.70
CA ASP A 522 8.30 -34.21 -21.51
C ASP A 522 7.43 -34.09 -22.77
N ALA A 523 6.63 -35.10 -23.13
CA ALA A 523 5.87 -35.08 -24.39
C ALA A 523 4.95 -33.86 -24.45
N ASP A 524 5.18 -33.03 -25.47
CA ASP A 524 4.32 -31.92 -25.89
C ASP A 524 2.95 -32.41 -26.41
N ASP A 525 2.78 -33.73 -26.62
CA ASP A 525 1.55 -34.33 -27.10
C ASP A 525 0.72 -35.00 -26.01
N ALA A 526 -0.59 -34.72 -26.05
CA ALA A 526 -1.60 -35.52 -25.35
C ALA A 526 -1.64 -37.00 -25.83
N LYS A 527 -0.95 -37.33 -26.93
CA LYS A 527 -0.74 -38.69 -27.43
C LYS A 527 0.70 -38.83 -27.93
N PRO A 528 1.56 -39.64 -27.29
CA PRO A 528 2.89 -39.90 -27.82
C PRO A 528 2.76 -40.62 -29.18
N ILE A 529 3.23 -39.97 -30.25
CA ILE A 529 3.36 -40.55 -31.58
C ILE A 529 4.53 -41.53 -31.52
N PHE A 530 4.29 -42.80 -31.88
CA PHE A 530 5.24 -43.90 -31.70
C PHE A 530 5.84 -44.44 -33.00
N ASP A 531 5.61 -43.78 -34.14
CA ASP A 531 6.20 -44.18 -35.40
C ASP A 531 7.05 -43.03 -35.94
N GLU A 532 8.32 -43.34 -36.26
CA GLU A 532 9.12 -42.56 -37.20
C GLU A 532 8.38 -42.59 -38.55
N GLU A 533 7.53 -41.60 -38.81
CA GLU A 533 7.21 -41.27 -40.20
C GLU A 533 8.48 -40.66 -40.81
N GLU A 534 9.11 -41.41 -41.72
CA GLU A 534 10.22 -40.94 -42.53
C GLU A 534 9.88 -39.59 -43.18
N GLY A 535 10.52 -38.52 -42.69
CA GLY A 535 10.74 -37.30 -43.46
C GLY A 535 9.60 -36.28 -43.54
N GLN A 536 9.11 -35.78 -42.40
CA GLN A 536 8.48 -34.45 -42.37
C GLN A 536 9.55 -33.39 -42.09
N ASP A 537 9.96 -32.67 -43.15
CA ASP A 537 10.82 -31.51 -43.08
C ASP A 537 10.01 -30.27 -42.64
N GLU A 538 10.67 -29.25 -42.10
CA GLU A 538 10.10 -27.99 -41.57
C GLU A 538 9.23 -27.22 -42.60
N TYR A 539 9.25 -27.65 -43.88
CA TYR A 539 8.45 -27.12 -44.98
C TYR A 539 7.00 -27.67 -45.07
N ASP A 540 6.65 -28.74 -44.36
CA ASP A 540 5.28 -29.28 -44.37
C ASP A 540 4.29 -28.48 -43.49
N GLU A 541 4.78 -27.60 -42.62
CA GLU A 541 3.94 -26.69 -41.82
C GLU A 541 3.44 -25.46 -42.60
N VAL A 542 3.84 -25.30 -43.86
CA VAL A 542 3.37 -24.20 -44.70
C VAL A 542 2.13 -24.67 -45.49
N PRO A 543 0.92 -24.14 -45.23
CA PRO A 543 -0.21 -24.44 -46.09
C PRO A 543 0.08 -23.85 -47.48
N MET A 544 0.27 -24.74 -48.46
CA MET A 544 0.31 -24.36 -49.87
C MET A 544 -0.99 -23.66 -50.24
N PRO A 545 -0.94 -22.49 -50.91
CA PRO A 545 -2.15 -21.81 -51.36
C PRO A 545 -2.83 -22.71 -52.40
N VAL A 546 -4.08 -23.07 -52.13
CA VAL A 546 -4.95 -23.78 -53.09
C VAL A 546 -5.54 -22.80 -54.08
#